data_AF-A0A534YXP6-F1
#
_entry.id   AF-A0A534YXP6-F1
#
_cell.length_a   1.000
_cell.length_b   1.000
_cell.length_c   1.000
_cell.angle_alpha   90.00
_cell.angle_beta   90.00
_cell.angle_gamma   90.00
#
_symmetry.space_group_name_H-M   'P 1'
#
loop_
_entity.id
_entity.type
_entity.pdbx_description
1 polymer ?
#
loop_
_entity_poly.entity_id
_entity_poly.type
_entity_poly.pdbx_seq_one_letter_code
_entity_poly.pdbx_strand_id
1 'polypeptide(L)'
;MSHAPITTLLLTTLARQLALPAAVHPAASGVPPEARRLLACQADVGRAARRLLVRRDLAIVRCLDLALRCPGALAGTPTSANDACFAAAAAGCAAALARAGTAERPVEDMGPRCTVAGRTSISPQAFLGDDGLALERDAPFCPDLGTASPADASRCQSLALACQVDAAVRASVPRAAELLGRIGIALDEDGRCLGSPACGNGEIDGDEECDDGADNSDVLPDHCRTDCTEPRCGDGVVDSDEECDDGNQTDGDGCAADCTVEPGVCGNGVVDDDEECDDGAANSDILPDHCRTDCTAPSCGDGVVDPAHGETCEPPATLLCTADCRSRLPFPPGPLRARAGGPDDLARCQQGIAGEAARFFRDSRRLVERCVMGATRCVVGGGDACLARASARCVAAATRRDTLRARAVPRLGSACGALSVDRLLDALAFADTASACPLPGSGPPTPADLLGCVLDQIQCVAQKSVALTVPRAYEFLSTLDLDPDALYPCVPDLGDE
;
A
#
# COMPACT_ATOMS: atom_id res chain seq x y z
N MET A 1 46.91 -24.70 -8.87
CA MET A 1 47.94 -24.05 -8.05
C MET A 1 47.42 -22.69 -7.61
N SER A 2 47.36 -22.51 -6.29
CA SER A 2 47.15 -21.32 -5.46
C SER A 2 46.04 -20.32 -5.76
N HIS A 3 45.01 -20.41 -4.91
CA HIS A 3 44.18 -19.32 -4.41
C HIS A 3 45.00 -18.33 -3.56
N ALA A 4 44.66 -17.03 -3.66
CA ALA A 4 44.74 -16.08 -2.56
C ALA A 4 43.58 -15.05 -2.70
N PRO A 5 42.91 -14.64 -1.59
CA PRO A 5 41.59 -14.01 -1.64
C PRO A 5 41.62 -12.48 -1.55
N ILE A 6 40.68 -11.83 -2.25
CA ILE A 6 40.35 -10.41 -2.17
C ILE A 6 39.67 -10.14 -0.81
N THR A 7 40.48 -10.09 0.25
CA THR A 7 40.02 -9.78 1.62
C THR A 7 40.72 -8.55 2.20
N THR A 8 41.37 -7.74 1.36
CA THR A 8 42.24 -6.65 1.81
C THR A 8 41.79 -5.25 1.36
N LEU A 9 40.60 -5.12 0.74
CA LEU A 9 40.03 -3.81 0.36
C LEU A 9 38.82 -3.36 1.22
N LEU A 10 38.45 -4.13 2.24
CA LEU A 10 37.31 -3.82 3.13
C LEU A 10 37.69 -3.28 4.52
N LEU A 11 38.99 -3.19 4.84
CA LEU A 11 39.45 -2.77 6.18
C LEU A 11 39.94 -1.31 6.27
N THR A 12 40.14 -0.62 5.15
CA THR A 12 40.52 0.81 5.15
C THR A 12 39.34 1.77 4.97
N THR A 13 38.18 1.27 4.55
CA THR A 13 36.92 2.05 4.45
C THR A 13 36.09 2.03 5.73
N LEU A 14 36.31 1.08 6.65
CA LEU A 14 35.65 1.07 7.96
C LEU A 14 36.27 2.03 8.99
N ALA A 15 37.54 2.43 8.83
CA ALA A 15 38.22 3.29 9.80
C ALA A 15 37.95 4.80 9.61
N ARG A 16 37.31 5.22 8.51
CA ARG A 16 37.03 6.64 8.22
C ARG A 16 35.61 7.08 8.62
N GLN A 17 34.76 6.17 9.11
CA GLN A 17 33.41 6.48 9.61
C GLN A 17 33.30 6.55 11.16
N LEU A 18 34.42 6.40 11.88
CA LEU A 18 34.46 6.51 13.35
C LEU A 18 35.14 7.80 13.87
N ALA A 19 35.38 8.79 13.01
CA ALA A 19 35.79 10.12 13.46
C ALA A 19 34.59 10.91 14.00
N LEU A 20 34.20 10.62 15.24
CA LEU A 20 33.51 11.61 16.08
C LEU A 20 34.46 12.80 16.30
N PRO A 21 34.07 14.04 15.98
CA PRO A 21 34.49 15.16 16.79
C PRO A 21 33.56 15.20 18.01
N ALA A 22 34.12 14.89 19.17
CA ALA A 22 33.52 15.25 20.44
C ALA A 22 33.50 16.78 20.56
N ALA A 23 32.34 17.28 21.04
CA ALA A 23 32.10 18.54 21.74
C ALA A 23 32.21 19.87 20.98
N VAL A 24 31.05 20.52 20.75
CA VAL A 24 30.73 21.84 21.32
C VAL A 24 29.27 21.83 21.83
N HIS A 25 29.14 22.23 23.10
CA HIS A 25 28.02 22.28 24.06
C HIS A 25 26.83 23.21 23.73
N PRO A 26 25.78 23.34 24.59
CA PRO A 26 25.43 22.61 25.81
C PRO A 26 24.10 21.85 25.69
N ALA A 27 23.77 21.02 26.69
CA ALA A 27 22.37 20.73 26.96
C ALA A 27 21.65 22.07 27.13
N ALA A 28 20.69 22.38 26.25
CA ALA A 28 19.81 23.52 26.45
C ALA A 28 19.15 23.36 27.82
N SER A 29 19.59 24.16 28.78
CA SER A 29 18.95 24.33 30.08
C SER A 29 17.55 24.90 29.83
N GLY A 30 16.58 24.01 29.65
CA GLY A 30 15.21 24.37 29.31
C GLY A 30 14.37 23.23 28.74
N VAL A 31 14.98 22.20 28.15
CA VAL A 31 14.20 21.06 27.62
C VAL A 31 13.80 20.13 28.76
N PRO A 32 12.50 19.87 28.98
CA PRO A 32 12.02 18.97 30.02
C PRO A 32 12.70 17.59 29.94
N PRO A 33 13.07 16.97 31.08
CA PRO A 33 13.66 15.63 31.09
C PRO A 33 12.81 14.59 30.35
N GLU A 34 11.48 14.77 30.34
CA GLU A 34 10.50 13.90 29.68
C GLU A 34 10.61 13.94 28.16
N ALA A 35 10.69 15.13 27.55
CA ALA A 35 10.88 15.29 26.10
C ALA A 35 12.17 14.59 25.60
N ARG A 36 13.24 14.62 26.40
CA ARG A 36 14.49 13.89 26.09
C ARG A 36 14.32 12.37 26.14
N ARG A 37 13.47 11.84 27.02
CA ARG A 37 13.19 10.40 27.11
C ARG A 37 12.25 9.94 25.99
N LEU A 38 11.26 10.76 25.65
CA LEU A 38 10.35 10.51 24.51
C LEU A 38 11.15 10.37 23.21
N LEU A 39 12.07 11.30 22.94
CA LEU A 39 12.98 11.20 21.79
C LEU A 39 13.86 9.96 21.79
N ALA A 40 14.36 9.57 22.97
CA ALA A 40 15.18 8.37 23.09
C ALA A 40 14.35 7.12 22.76
N CYS A 41 13.12 7.05 23.27
CA CYS A 41 12.15 5.99 22.93
C CYS A 41 11.85 5.99 21.42
N GLN A 42 11.49 7.13 20.83
CA GLN A 42 11.22 7.26 19.40
C GLN A 42 12.40 6.80 18.53
N ALA A 43 13.63 7.12 18.95
CA ALA A 43 14.82 6.67 18.26
C ALA A 43 15.05 5.15 18.38
N ASP A 44 14.64 4.53 19.49
CA ASP A 44 14.66 3.07 19.67
C ASP A 44 13.58 2.36 18.84
N VAL A 45 12.34 2.89 18.84
CA VAL A 45 11.24 2.47 17.96
C VAL A 45 11.70 2.48 16.51
N GLY A 46 12.19 3.62 16.02
CA GLY A 46 12.66 3.75 14.63
C GLY A 46 13.80 2.79 14.28
N ARG A 47 14.71 2.50 15.23
CA ARG A 47 15.78 1.50 15.03
C ARG A 47 15.22 0.08 14.90
N ALA A 48 14.27 -0.29 15.74
CA ALA A 48 13.63 -1.61 15.69
C ALA A 48 12.79 -1.77 14.42
N ALA A 49 11.93 -0.80 14.14
CA ALA A 49 11.06 -0.75 12.96
C ALA A 49 11.86 -0.81 11.66
N ARG A 50 12.98 -0.07 11.55
CA ARG A 50 13.85 -0.14 10.38
C ARG A 50 14.45 -1.54 10.17
N ARG A 51 14.80 -2.26 11.24
CA ARG A 51 15.32 -3.63 11.13
C ARG A 51 14.25 -4.60 10.64
N LEU A 52 13.02 -4.48 11.16
CA LEU A 52 11.88 -5.25 10.71
C LEU A 52 11.64 -5.02 9.22
N LEU A 53 11.43 -3.76 8.83
CA LEU A 53 11.11 -3.39 7.45
C LEU A 53 12.17 -3.88 6.45
N VAL A 54 13.47 -3.69 6.74
CA VAL A 54 14.55 -4.16 5.86
C VAL A 54 14.60 -5.68 5.76
N ARG A 55 14.35 -6.41 6.86
CA ARG A 55 14.42 -7.88 6.84
C ARG A 55 13.21 -8.49 6.16
N ARG A 56 12.02 -7.92 6.38
CA ARG A 56 10.78 -8.36 5.74
C ARG A 56 10.82 -8.11 4.23
N ASP A 57 11.21 -6.90 3.81
CA ASP A 57 11.42 -6.55 2.39
C ASP A 57 12.38 -7.53 1.70
N LEU A 58 13.55 -7.77 2.30
CA LEU A 58 14.52 -8.71 1.76
C LEU A 58 14.01 -10.17 1.73
N ALA A 59 13.18 -10.57 2.68
CA ALA A 59 12.60 -11.91 2.72
C ALA A 59 11.58 -12.08 1.59
N ILE A 60 10.64 -11.15 1.43
CA ILE A 60 9.59 -11.22 0.42
C ILE A 60 10.18 -11.07 -0.99
N VAL A 61 11.08 -10.11 -1.22
CA VAL A 61 11.77 -9.97 -2.52
C VAL A 61 12.54 -11.24 -2.88
N ARG A 62 13.15 -11.90 -1.89
CA ARG A 62 13.83 -13.18 -2.11
C ARG A 62 12.83 -14.29 -2.45
N CYS A 63 11.68 -14.35 -1.79
CA CYS A 63 10.62 -15.30 -2.12
C CYS A 63 10.15 -15.12 -3.57
N LEU A 64 9.90 -13.88 -3.98
CA LEU A 64 9.51 -13.55 -5.34
C LEU A 64 10.61 -13.90 -6.35
N ASP A 65 11.88 -13.59 -6.07
CA ASP A 65 13.00 -13.99 -6.93
C ASP A 65 13.13 -15.52 -7.05
N LEU A 66 12.89 -16.27 -5.98
CA LEU A 66 12.88 -17.74 -6.02
C LEU A 66 11.71 -18.27 -6.85
N ALA A 67 10.51 -17.71 -6.66
CA ALA A 67 9.31 -18.12 -7.38
C ALA A 67 9.42 -17.79 -8.88
N LEU A 68 9.92 -16.61 -9.24
CA LEU A 68 10.11 -16.17 -10.63
C LEU A 68 11.17 -16.98 -11.40
N ARG A 69 12.04 -17.71 -10.71
CA ARG A 69 13.00 -18.64 -11.35
C ARG A 69 12.36 -19.96 -11.77
N CYS A 70 11.15 -20.26 -11.29
CA CYS A 70 10.46 -21.48 -11.65
C CYS A 70 9.85 -21.41 -13.05
N PRO A 71 9.98 -22.46 -13.87
CA PRO A 71 9.23 -22.57 -15.11
C PRO A 71 7.73 -22.45 -14.82
N GLY A 72 7.00 -21.71 -15.64
CA GLY A 72 5.55 -21.55 -15.46
C GLY A 72 5.11 -20.75 -14.23
N ALA A 73 6.02 -20.06 -13.53
CA ALA A 73 5.73 -19.05 -12.48
C ALA A 73 4.63 -18.06 -12.88
N LEU A 74 4.49 -17.83 -14.18
CA LEU A 74 3.60 -16.84 -14.80
C LEU A 74 2.59 -17.47 -15.77
N ALA A 75 2.61 -18.80 -15.93
CA ALA A 75 1.69 -19.52 -16.80
C ALA A 75 0.55 -20.12 -15.96
N GLY A 76 -0.70 -19.96 -16.43
CA GLY A 76 -1.91 -20.48 -15.79
C GLY A 76 -2.05 -22.01 -15.85
N THR A 77 -1.21 -22.71 -16.61
CA THR A 77 -1.23 -24.18 -16.68
C THR A 77 -0.06 -24.79 -15.88
N PRO A 78 -0.31 -25.44 -14.73
CA PRO A 78 0.71 -26.13 -13.95
C PRO A 78 1.27 -27.35 -14.71
N THR A 79 2.53 -27.71 -14.44
CA THR A 79 3.19 -28.93 -14.93
C THR A 79 3.95 -29.58 -13.77
N SER A 80 4.21 -30.89 -13.84
CA SER A 80 4.93 -31.61 -12.77
C SER A 80 6.36 -31.09 -12.52
N ALA A 81 6.97 -30.41 -13.50
CA ALA A 81 8.25 -29.73 -13.34
C ALA A 81 8.11 -28.37 -12.60
N ASN A 82 6.96 -27.70 -12.73
CA ASN A 82 6.65 -26.48 -12.01
C ASN A 82 6.45 -26.80 -10.51
N ASP A 83 5.77 -27.90 -10.19
CA ASP A 83 5.42 -28.28 -8.81
C ASP A 83 6.67 -28.53 -7.93
N ALA A 84 7.67 -29.25 -8.46
CA ALA A 84 8.92 -29.50 -7.73
C ALA A 84 9.74 -28.22 -7.51
N CYS A 85 9.74 -27.31 -8.48
CA CYS A 85 10.42 -26.03 -8.35
C CYS A 85 9.72 -25.14 -7.32
N PHE A 86 8.39 -25.02 -7.40
CA PHE A 86 7.60 -24.23 -6.46
C PHE A 86 7.73 -24.76 -5.04
N ALA A 87 7.75 -26.07 -4.82
CA ALA A 87 7.99 -26.64 -3.49
C ALA A 87 9.38 -26.27 -2.92
N ALA A 88 10.42 -26.25 -3.76
CA ALA A 88 11.76 -25.81 -3.34
C ALA A 88 11.80 -24.30 -3.05
N ALA A 89 11.10 -23.49 -3.84
CA ALA A 89 10.94 -22.05 -3.62
C ALA A 89 10.19 -21.77 -2.31
N ALA A 90 9.10 -22.51 -2.03
CA ALA A 90 8.30 -22.45 -0.82
C ALA A 90 9.15 -22.66 0.44
N ALA A 91 9.93 -23.75 0.49
CA ALA A 91 10.81 -24.04 1.62
C ALA A 91 11.87 -22.94 1.84
N GLY A 92 12.43 -22.40 0.74
CA GLY A 92 13.35 -21.27 0.79
C GLY A 92 12.71 -19.99 1.31
N CYS A 93 11.45 -19.76 0.93
CA CYS A 93 10.66 -18.61 1.34
C CYS A 93 10.26 -18.68 2.82
N ALA A 94 9.70 -19.81 3.29
CA ALA A 94 9.35 -20.03 4.69
C ALA A 94 10.56 -19.78 5.62
N ALA A 95 11.73 -20.27 5.25
CA ALA A 95 12.97 -20.02 6.01
C ALA A 95 13.41 -18.54 5.99
N ALA A 96 13.11 -17.79 4.93
CA ALA A 96 13.40 -16.36 4.85
C ALA A 96 12.43 -15.54 5.72
N LEU A 97 11.13 -15.82 5.65
CA LEU A 97 10.08 -15.16 6.43
C LEU A 97 10.24 -15.45 7.93
N ALA A 98 10.51 -16.69 8.33
CA ALA A 98 10.78 -17.03 9.74
C ALA A 98 11.96 -16.23 10.32
N ARG A 99 13.02 -16.00 9.52
CA ARG A 99 14.14 -15.14 9.93
C ARG A 99 13.75 -13.66 10.03
N ALA A 100 12.85 -13.20 9.16
CA ALA A 100 12.32 -11.84 9.22
C ALA A 100 11.46 -11.63 10.48
N GLY A 101 10.59 -12.58 10.83
CA GLY A 101 9.74 -12.54 12.03
C GLY A 101 10.53 -12.38 13.35
N THR A 102 11.78 -12.86 13.42
CA THR A 102 12.64 -12.57 14.60
C THR A 102 12.92 -11.08 14.83
N ALA A 103 12.69 -10.23 13.82
CA ALA A 103 12.86 -8.78 13.91
C ALA A 103 11.59 -8.04 14.37
N GLU A 104 10.46 -8.73 14.51
CA GLU A 104 9.20 -8.18 15.05
C GLU A 104 9.30 -8.01 16.57
N ARG A 105 9.81 -9.01 17.29
CA ARG A 105 9.90 -9.00 18.77
C ARG A 105 10.51 -7.71 19.35
N PRO A 106 11.62 -7.15 18.80
CA PRO A 106 12.15 -5.88 19.29
C PRO A 106 11.20 -4.68 19.14
N VAL A 107 10.30 -4.68 18.15
CA VAL A 107 9.27 -3.66 17.96
C VAL A 107 8.15 -3.89 18.97
N GLU A 108 7.63 -5.11 19.07
CA GLU A 108 6.56 -5.47 20.01
C GLU A 108 6.93 -5.18 21.48
N ASP A 109 8.19 -5.37 21.85
CA ASP A 109 8.70 -5.10 23.19
C ASP A 109 8.89 -3.60 23.49
N MET A 110 8.72 -2.71 22.51
CA MET A 110 9.18 -1.32 22.62
C MET A 110 8.37 -0.51 23.63
N GLY A 111 7.05 -0.62 23.63
CA GLY A 111 6.17 0.08 24.55
C GLY A 111 6.47 -0.24 26.02
N PRO A 112 6.58 -1.52 26.42
CA PRO A 112 7.07 -1.88 27.75
C PRO A 112 8.46 -1.31 28.06
N ARG A 113 9.41 -1.31 27.11
CA ARG A 113 10.75 -0.75 27.33
C ARG A 113 10.76 0.76 27.47
N CYS A 114 9.82 1.45 26.83
CA CYS A 114 9.70 2.90 26.94
C CYS A 114 8.98 3.33 28.22
N THR A 115 8.07 2.53 28.75
CA THR A 115 7.24 2.90 29.91
C THR A 115 7.78 2.39 31.25
N VAL A 116 8.47 1.23 31.28
CA VAL A 116 9.06 0.67 32.50
C VAL A 116 10.30 1.45 32.95
N ALA A 117 10.51 1.55 34.27
CA ALA A 117 11.61 2.27 34.90
C ALA A 117 12.99 1.86 34.34
N GLY A 118 13.79 2.84 33.90
CA GLY A 118 15.08 2.60 33.22
C GLY A 118 15.64 3.82 32.49
N ARG A 119 16.33 3.60 31.35
CA ARG A 119 16.96 4.69 30.55
C ARG A 119 15.96 5.60 29.82
N THR A 120 14.76 5.11 29.52
CA THR A 120 13.76 5.75 28.63
C THR A 120 12.41 5.96 29.29
N SER A 121 12.24 5.63 30.57
CA SER A 121 10.95 5.63 31.29
C SER A 121 10.16 6.94 31.13
N ILE A 122 9.13 6.87 30.28
CA ILE A 122 8.08 7.88 30.08
C ILE A 122 6.74 7.37 30.63
N SER A 123 5.78 8.27 30.87
CA SER A 123 4.44 7.88 31.29
C SER A 123 3.71 7.12 30.15
N PRO A 124 2.79 6.20 30.46
CA PRO A 124 1.91 5.60 29.45
C PRO A 124 1.14 6.64 28.64
N GLN A 125 0.73 7.74 29.28
CA GLN A 125 0.08 8.86 28.62
C GLN A 125 1.00 9.55 27.61
N ALA A 126 2.27 9.77 27.93
CA ALA A 126 3.25 10.31 26.97
C ALA A 126 3.59 9.33 25.84
N PHE A 127 3.31 8.03 26.01
CA PHE A 127 3.47 7.03 24.96
C PHE A 127 2.26 6.97 24.02
N LEU A 128 1.04 7.02 24.57
CA LEU A 128 -0.22 6.79 23.84
C LEU A 128 -0.99 8.06 23.45
N GLY A 129 -0.83 9.17 24.17
CA GLY A 129 -1.66 10.36 23.97
C GLY A 129 -1.26 11.18 22.73
N ASP A 130 -2.11 12.15 22.41
CA ASP A 130 -2.04 13.03 21.24
C ASP A 130 -0.71 13.82 21.17
N ASP A 131 -0.21 14.24 22.34
CA ASP A 131 1.11 14.90 22.48
C ASP A 131 2.30 13.92 22.50
N GLY A 132 2.03 12.62 22.45
CA GLY A 132 2.98 11.51 22.67
C GLY A 132 3.71 11.05 21.40
N LEU A 133 3.75 9.72 21.20
CA LEU A 133 4.36 9.11 20.02
C LEU A 133 3.38 8.92 18.85
N ALA A 134 2.21 9.56 18.82
CA ALA A 134 1.30 9.60 17.67
C ALA A 134 1.11 8.24 16.95
N LEU A 135 0.70 7.21 17.69
CA LEU A 135 0.42 5.86 17.16
C LEU A 135 -0.99 5.74 16.55
N GLU A 136 -1.76 6.83 16.51
CA GLU A 136 -3.10 6.89 15.91
C GLU A 136 -3.13 6.40 14.45
N ARG A 137 -2.02 6.55 13.70
CA ARG A 137 -1.89 6.05 12.31
C ARG A 137 -1.91 4.53 12.17
N ASP A 138 -1.74 3.81 13.27
CA ASP A 138 -1.83 2.37 13.29
C ASP A 138 -3.29 1.90 13.46
N ALA A 139 -4.25 2.80 13.75
CA ALA A 139 -5.66 2.48 13.99
C ALA A 139 -6.36 1.74 12.83
N PRO A 140 -6.11 2.07 11.54
CA PRO A 140 -6.67 1.28 10.43
C PRO A 140 -6.20 -0.17 10.40
N PHE A 141 -5.12 -0.50 11.10
CA PHE A 141 -4.59 -1.86 11.22
C PHE A 141 -4.98 -2.51 12.55
N CYS A 142 -5.43 -1.74 13.53
CA CYS A 142 -5.93 -2.21 14.81
C CYS A 142 -7.02 -1.26 15.34
N PRO A 143 -8.31 -1.55 15.07
CA PRO A 143 -9.41 -0.66 15.44
C PRO A 143 -9.50 -0.40 16.96
N ASP A 144 -8.99 -1.32 17.80
CA ASP A 144 -9.01 -1.20 19.26
C ASP A 144 -7.90 -0.33 19.88
N LEU A 145 -7.05 0.33 19.08
CA LEU A 145 -5.89 1.11 19.54
C LEU A 145 -6.24 2.20 20.58
N GLY A 146 -7.47 2.73 20.55
CA GLY A 146 -7.95 3.74 21.52
C GLY A 146 -8.10 3.24 22.96
N THR A 147 -8.07 1.92 23.20
CA THR A 147 -8.15 1.31 24.55
C THR A 147 -6.86 0.57 24.96
N ALA A 148 -5.83 0.64 24.10
CA ALA A 148 -4.67 -0.25 24.11
C ALA A 148 -3.62 0.06 25.18
N SER A 149 -2.93 -0.97 25.68
CA SER A 149 -1.72 -0.80 26.50
C SER A 149 -0.50 -0.44 25.62
N PRO A 150 0.62 0.06 26.18
CA PRO A 150 1.85 0.27 25.40
C PRO A 150 2.36 -0.99 24.68
N ALA A 151 2.10 -2.18 25.24
CA ALA A 151 2.45 -3.44 24.61
C ALA A 151 1.58 -3.71 23.37
N ASP A 152 0.28 -3.45 23.47
CA ASP A 152 -0.67 -3.66 22.38
C ASP A 152 -0.42 -2.68 21.25
N ALA A 153 -0.14 -1.40 21.56
CA ALA A 153 0.21 -0.42 20.54
C ALA A 153 1.54 -0.76 19.84
N SER A 154 2.51 -1.35 20.54
CA SER A 154 3.77 -1.81 19.94
C SER A 154 3.58 -3.04 19.04
N ARG A 155 2.66 -3.93 19.40
CA ARG A 155 2.25 -5.06 18.55
C ARG A 155 1.53 -4.56 17.31
N CYS A 156 0.62 -3.60 17.47
CA CYS A 156 -0.07 -2.98 16.36
C CYS A 156 0.90 -2.28 15.41
N GLN A 157 1.86 -1.52 15.95
CA GLN A 157 2.91 -0.91 15.14
C GLN A 157 3.70 -1.96 14.36
N SER A 158 4.03 -3.11 14.98
CA SER A 158 4.71 -4.21 14.28
C SER A 158 3.87 -4.74 13.10
N LEU A 159 2.55 -4.86 13.28
CA LEU A 159 1.60 -5.25 12.24
C LEU A 159 1.52 -4.20 11.12
N ALA A 160 1.27 -2.93 11.45
CA ALA A 160 1.21 -1.84 10.49
C ALA A 160 2.49 -1.74 9.65
N LEU A 161 3.66 -1.87 10.29
CA LEU A 161 4.96 -1.92 9.60
C LEU A 161 5.05 -3.12 8.64
N ALA A 162 4.57 -4.30 9.03
CA ALA A 162 4.56 -5.47 8.18
C ALA A 162 3.65 -5.27 6.95
N CYS A 163 2.44 -4.77 7.16
CA CYS A 163 1.46 -4.50 6.10
C CYS A 163 1.93 -3.40 5.12
N GLN A 164 2.68 -2.40 5.59
CA GLN A 164 3.26 -1.40 4.68
C GLN A 164 4.37 -1.96 3.79
N VAL A 165 5.20 -2.90 4.28
CA VAL A 165 6.20 -3.58 3.42
C VAL A 165 5.49 -4.36 2.34
N ASP A 166 4.42 -5.01 2.72
CA ASP A 166 3.62 -5.85 1.86
C ASP A 166 2.90 -5.05 0.79
N ALA A 167 2.36 -3.89 1.14
CA ALA A 167 1.88 -2.90 0.19
C ALA A 167 2.99 -2.42 -0.76
N ALA A 168 4.22 -2.19 -0.26
CA ALA A 168 5.36 -1.83 -1.11
C ALA A 168 5.70 -2.94 -2.10
N VAL A 169 5.63 -4.19 -1.65
CA VAL A 169 5.84 -5.37 -2.49
C VAL A 169 4.76 -5.44 -3.57
N ARG A 170 3.48 -5.34 -3.21
CA ARG A 170 2.35 -5.34 -4.15
C ARG A 170 2.47 -4.23 -5.20
N ALA A 171 2.88 -3.03 -4.79
CA ALA A 171 3.13 -1.91 -5.70
C ALA A 171 4.35 -2.13 -6.62
N SER A 172 5.34 -2.91 -6.17
CA SER A 172 6.58 -3.18 -6.92
C SER A 172 6.53 -4.40 -7.83
N VAL A 173 5.70 -5.38 -7.47
CA VAL A 173 5.53 -6.67 -8.14
C VAL A 173 4.03 -6.97 -8.08
N PRO A 174 3.28 -6.53 -9.07
CA PRO A 174 1.86 -6.85 -9.13
C PRO A 174 1.69 -8.37 -9.27
N ARG A 175 0.63 -8.93 -8.66
CA ARG A 175 0.44 -10.38 -8.40
C ARG A 175 1.51 -11.05 -7.52
N ALA A 176 2.29 -10.29 -6.75
CA ALA A 176 3.15 -10.87 -5.71
C ALA A 176 2.36 -11.78 -4.75
N ALA A 177 1.15 -11.37 -4.35
CA ALA A 177 0.26 -12.15 -3.48
C ALA A 177 -0.09 -13.50 -4.13
N GLU A 178 -0.56 -13.50 -5.37
CA GLU A 178 -0.86 -14.73 -6.11
C GLU A 178 0.37 -15.62 -6.28
N LEU A 179 1.52 -15.05 -6.66
CA LEU A 179 2.75 -15.83 -6.84
C LEU A 179 3.21 -16.47 -5.52
N LEU A 180 3.05 -15.77 -4.40
CA LEU A 180 3.29 -16.30 -3.07
C LEU A 180 2.28 -17.38 -2.69
N GLY A 181 0.99 -17.17 -2.97
CA GLY A 181 -0.07 -18.17 -2.77
C GLY A 181 0.20 -19.46 -3.57
N ARG A 182 0.64 -19.36 -4.82
CA ARG A 182 1.01 -20.51 -5.66
C ARG A 182 2.17 -21.35 -5.12
N ILE A 183 3.05 -20.75 -4.32
CA ILE A 183 4.12 -21.48 -3.63
C ILE A 183 3.74 -21.86 -2.20
N GLY A 184 2.44 -21.85 -1.86
CA GLY A 184 1.93 -22.25 -0.54
C GLY A 184 2.33 -21.28 0.58
N ILE A 185 2.60 -20.02 0.24
CA ILE A 185 2.74 -18.95 1.21
C ILE A 185 1.40 -18.24 1.27
N ALA A 186 0.48 -18.82 2.04
CA ALA A 186 -0.67 -18.10 2.61
C ALA A 186 -0.17 -17.40 3.89
N LEU A 187 -0.63 -16.19 4.15
CA LEU A 187 -0.21 -15.41 5.30
C LEU A 187 -1.37 -15.17 6.27
N ASP A 188 -1.86 -16.26 6.86
CA ASP A 188 -2.60 -16.41 8.14
C ASP A 188 -2.48 -17.88 8.62
N GLU A 189 -2.64 -18.28 9.89
CA GLU A 189 -3.63 -18.01 10.96
C GLU A 189 -3.25 -16.97 12.05
N ASP A 190 -2.14 -16.22 11.92
CA ASP A 190 -1.71 -15.17 12.89
C ASP A 190 -1.67 -13.73 12.32
N GLY A 191 -2.21 -13.51 11.10
CA GLY A 191 -2.63 -12.20 10.57
C GLY A 191 -1.62 -11.03 10.62
N ARG A 192 -0.43 -11.13 9.99
CA ARG A 192 0.52 -9.97 9.93
C ARG A 192 0.96 -9.53 8.54
N CYS A 193 0.01 -9.64 7.61
CA CYS A 193 0.02 -9.32 6.17
C CYS A 193 0.94 -10.26 5.37
N LEU A 194 0.58 -10.80 4.21
CA LEU A 194 -0.04 -10.31 2.98
C LEU A 194 -1.36 -11.11 2.72
N GLY A 195 -2.54 -10.55 3.05
CA GLY A 195 -3.92 -11.06 2.73
C GLY A 195 -4.58 -11.98 3.78
N SER A 196 -5.71 -11.55 4.37
CA SER A 196 -6.52 -12.06 5.53
C SER A 196 -7.31 -13.39 5.32
N PRO A 197 -7.93 -14.02 6.36
CA PRO A 197 -8.65 -15.30 6.20
C PRO A 197 -9.80 -15.06 5.25
N ALA A 198 -9.84 -15.85 4.19
CA ALA A 198 -10.74 -15.58 3.10
C ALA A 198 -12.10 -16.16 3.44
N CYS A 199 -13.01 -15.30 3.89
CA CYS A 199 -14.37 -15.41 3.41
C CYS A 199 -14.32 -15.56 1.88
N GLY A 200 -14.95 -16.61 1.36
CA GLY A 200 -14.89 -16.97 -0.05
C GLY A 200 -13.78 -17.98 -0.37
N ASN A 201 -13.41 -18.83 0.60
CA ASN A 201 -12.48 -19.94 0.38
C ASN A 201 -13.17 -21.27 0.05
N GLY A 202 -14.49 -21.34 0.22
CA GLY A 202 -15.35 -22.48 -0.07
C GLY A 202 -15.54 -23.44 1.11
N GLU A 203 -15.11 -23.08 2.31
CA GLU A 203 -15.29 -23.84 3.55
C GLU A 203 -15.81 -22.91 4.65
N ILE A 204 -16.93 -23.27 5.29
CA ILE A 204 -17.48 -22.49 6.41
C ILE A 204 -16.59 -22.69 7.65
N ASP A 205 -15.84 -21.66 8.05
CA ASP A 205 -15.01 -21.67 9.26
C ASP A 205 -15.13 -20.38 10.11
N GLY A 206 -14.57 -20.42 11.32
CA GLY A 206 -14.64 -19.27 12.23
C GLY A 206 -16.08 -18.86 12.60
N ASP A 207 -16.42 -17.60 12.29
CA ASP A 207 -17.71 -16.95 12.59
C ASP A 207 -18.59 -16.77 11.32
N GLU A 208 -18.28 -17.46 10.22
CA GLU A 208 -19.04 -17.39 8.96
C GLU A 208 -20.44 -18.03 9.09
N GLU A 209 -21.46 -17.38 8.52
CA GLU A 209 -22.81 -17.96 8.40
C GLU A 209 -22.89 -18.86 7.15
N CYS A 210 -22.17 -18.51 6.09
CA CYS A 210 -22.07 -19.28 4.85
C CYS A 210 -20.77 -18.94 4.07
N ASP A 211 -20.35 -19.79 3.12
CA ASP A 211 -19.20 -19.55 2.24
C ASP A 211 -19.39 -20.29 0.90
N ASP A 212 -19.76 -19.55 -0.16
CA ASP A 212 -19.89 -20.03 -1.54
C ASP A 212 -18.55 -19.97 -2.31
N GLY A 213 -17.45 -19.75 -1.62
CA GLY A 213 -16.12 -19.65 -2.18
C GLY A 213 -15.96 -18.40 -3.04
N ALA A 214 -15.37 -18.59 -4.22
CA ALA A 214 -15.24 -17.52 -5.19
C ALA A 214 -16.58 -16.98 -5.71
N ASP A 215 -17.69 -17.64 -5.40
CA ASP A 215 -19.04 -17.25 -5.82
C ASP A 215 -19.76 -16.36 -4.79
N ASN A 216 -19.13 -15.99 -3.66
CA ASN A 216 -19.65 -14.96 -2.76
C ASN A 216 -19.86 -13.64 -3.54
N SER A 217 -20.94 -12.93 -3.25
CA SER A 217 -21.33 -11.75 -4.00
C SER A 217 -22.20 -10.80 -3.19
N ASP A 218 -21.89 -9.51 -3.24
CA ASP A 218 -22.77 -8.43 -2.74
C ASP A 218 -23.62 -7.82 -3.87
N VAL A 219 -23.73 -8.53 -5.01
CA VAL A 219 -24.40 -8.02 -6.20
C VAL A 219 -25.23 -9.07 -6.94
N LEU A 220 -24.97 -10.37 -6.67
CA LEU A 220 -25.72 -11.46 -7.26
C LEU A 220 -26.75 -11.99 -6.23
N PRO A 221 -28.00 -12.26 -6.66
CA PRO A 221 -29.05 -12.80 -5.80
C PRO A 221 -28.74 -14.20 -5.28
N ASP A 222 -29.19 -14.48 -4.06
CA ASP A 222 -29.15 -15.77 -3.37
C ASP A 222 -27.74 -16.34 -3.11
N HIS A 223 -26.72 -15.46 -3.13
CA HIS A 223 -25.32 -15.80 -2.83
C HIS A 223 -24.94 -15.30 -1.43
N CYS A 224 -23.99 -15.99 -0.79
CA CYS A 224 -23.32 -15.47 0.40
C CYS A 224 -22.74 -14.07 0.15
N ARG A 225 -22.93 -13.15 1.09
CA ARG A 225 -22.30 -11.84 1.02
C ARG A 225 -20.79 -11.97 1.20
N THR A 226 -20.02 -10.98 0.73
CA THR A 226 -18.55 -11.05 0.75
C THR A 226 -17.95 -10.92 2.15
N ASP A 227 -18.80 -10.68 3.15
CA ASP A 227 -18.51 -10.80 4.57
C ASP A 227 -18.95 -12.15 5.20
N CYS A 228 -19.44 -13.08 4.38
CA CYS A 228 -19.86 -14.44 4.74
C CYS A 228 -21.10 -14.50 5.63
N THR A 229 -22.00 -13.51 5.46
CA THR A 229 -23.36 -13.53 6.01
C THR A 229 -24.37 -14.09 4.98
N GLU A 230 -25.48 -14.64 5.49
CA GLU A 230 -26.58 -15.07 4.63
C GLU A 230 -27.33 -13.86 4.03
N PRO A 231 -27.87 -13.98 2.80
CA PRO A 231 -28.73 -12.98 2.15
C PRO A 231 -29.98 -12.63 2.98
N ARG A 232 -30.28 -11.33 3.14
CA ARG A 232 -31.40 -10.82 3.96
C ARG A 232 -31.85 -9.42 3.55
N CYS A 233 -33.16 -9.19 3.64
CA CYS A 233 -33.77 -7.87 3.54
C CYS A 233 -33.00 -6.76 4.29
N GLY A 234 -32.62 -5.74 3.54
CA GLY A 234 -31.76 -4.63 3.90
C GLY A 234 -30.27 -4.89 3.68
N ASP A 235 -29.88 -5.86 2.86
CA ASP A 235 -28.47 -6.14 2.53
C ASP A 235 -28.01 -5.48 1.21
N GLY A 236 -28.92 -4.86 0.47
CA GLY A 236 -28.66 -4.12 -0.77
C GLY A 236 -28.74 -4.97 -2.03
N VAL A 237 -29.21 -6.22 -1.93
CA VAL A 237 -29.36 -7.13 -3.07
C VAL A 237 -30.75 -7.76 -3.05
N VAL A 238 -31.52 -7.55 -4.12
CA VAL A 238 -32.85 -8.16 -4.24
C VAL A 238 -32.73 -9.68 -4.42
N ASP A 239 -33.04 -10.43 -3.38
CA ASP A 239 -33.03 -11.89 -3.37
C ASP A 239 -34.38 -12.49 -3.81
N SER A 240 -34.43 -13.81 -4.02
CA SER A 240 -35.59 -14.49 -4.63
C SER A 240 -36.94 -14.28 -3.91
N ASP A 241 -36.93 -13.89 -2.63
CA ASP A 241 -38.12 -13.70 -1.79
C ASP A 241 -38.49 -12.21 -1.55
N GLU A 242 -37.85 -11.27 -2.25
CA GLU A 242 -37.98 -9.81 -2.02
C GLU A 242 -38.55 -9.06 -3.24
N GLU A 243 -39.39 -8.03 -3.02
CA GLU A 243 -39.90 -7.16 -4.11
C GLU A 243 -38.98 -5.96 -4.39
N CYS A 244 -38.21 -5.54 -3.38
CA CYS A 244 -37.17 -4.52 -3.40
C CYS A 244 -36.18 -4.79 -2.25
N ASP A 245 -35.01 -4.16 -2.27
CA ASP A 245 -34.08 -4.08 -1.14
C ASP A 245 -33.28 -2.78 -1.32
N ASP A 246 -33.40 -1.84 -0.39
CA ASP A 246 -32.70 -0.54 -0.45
C ASP A 246 -31.49 -0.46 0.51
N GLY A 247 -30.95 -1.63 0.91
CA GLY A 247 -29.78 -1.73 1.76
C GLY A 247 -30.06 -1.40 3.23
N ASN A 248 -31.33 -1.31 3.63
CA ASN A 248 -31.71 -1.21 5.02
C ASN A 248 -33.15 -1.75 5.30
N GLN A 249 -33.64 -1.58 6.53
CA GLN A 249 -34.99 -2.04 6.95
C GLN A 249 -35.80 -0.88 7.54
N THR A 250 -35.59 0.33 7.02
CA THR A 250 -36.37 1.52 7.38
C THR A 250 -37.62 1.54 6.50
N ASP A 251 -38.67 2.20 6.98
CA ASP A 251 -39.85 2.46 6.16
C ASP A 251 -39.81 3.93 5.70
N GLY A 252 -40.31 4.21 4.50
CA GLY A 252 -40.44 5.54 3.92
C GLY A 252 -39.27 5.99 3.03
N ASP A 253 -38.35 5.10 2.69
CA ASP A 253 -37.16 5.32 1.86
C ASP A 253 -37.15 4.54 0.54
N GLY A 254 -38.28 3.94 0.17
CA GLY A 254 -38.49 3.34 -1.16
C GLY A 254 -38.66 1.83 -1.09
N CYS A 255 -38.10 1.19 -0.05
CA CYS A 255 -38.36 -0.20 0.27
C CYS A 255 -38.72 -0.38 1.75
N ALA A 256 -39.90 -0.92 2.04
CA ALA A 256 -40.34 -1.13 3.41
C ALA A 256 -39.50 -2.21 4.11
N ALA A 257 -39.55 -2.26 5.45
CA ALA A 257 -38.82 -3.23 6.27
C ALA A 257 -39.16 -4.72 6.00
N ASP A 258 -40.24 -4.99 5.25
CA ASP A 258 -40.62 -6.32 4.76
C ASP A 258 -40.30 -6.54 3.27
N CYS A 259 -39.43 -5.70 2.71
CA CYS A 259 -38.96 -5.71 1.33
C CYS A 259 -40.08 -5.55 0.29
N THR A 260 -41.02 -4.62 0.56
CA THR A 260 -42.11 -4.21 -0.36
C THR A 260 -41.97 -2.75 -0.82
N VAL A 261 -42.29 -2.46 -2.09
CA VAL A 261 -42.03 -1.15 -2.74
C VAL A 261 -42.94 -0.03 -2.23
N GLU A 262 -42.35 1.15 -1.96
CA GLU A 262 -43.06 2.36 -1.50
C GLU A 262 -43.12 3.47 -2.57
N PRO A 263 -44.29 4.12 -2.83
CA PRO A 263 -44.44 5.08 -3.93
C PRO A 263 -43.94 6.51 -3.59
N GLY A 264 -43.41 7.23 -4.60
CA GLY A 264 -43.03 8.65 -4.51
C GLY A 264 -41.67 8.92 -3.86
N VAL A 265 -40.75 7.96 -3.96
CA VAL A 265 -39.43 7.93 -3.34
C VAL A 265 -38.44 7.44 -4.38
N CYS A 266 -37.34 8.15 -4.55
CA CYS A 266 -36.25 7.73 -5.43
C CYS A 266 -35.75 6.34 -5.05
N GLY A 267 -35.69 5.43 -6.03
CA GLY A 267 -35.37 4.03 -5.82
C GLY A 267 -36.60 3.14 -5.66
N ASN A 268 -37.78 3.58 -6.11
CA ASN A 268 -39.01 2.78 -6.06
C ASN A 268 -39.33 2.03 -7.37
N GLY A 269 -38.52 2.21 -8.42
CA GLY A 269 -38.65 1.52 -9.71
C GLY A 269 -39.61 2.23 -10.66
N VAL A 270 -40.01 3.45 -10.33
CA VAL A 270 -40.92 4.29 -11.12
C VAL A 270 -40.31 5.68 -11.22
N VAL A 271 -39.87 6.05 -12.43
CA VAL A 271 -39.38 7.40 -12.71
C VAL A 271 -40.48 8.44 -12.45
N ASP A 272 -40.36 9.14 -11.33
CA ASP A 272 -41.24 10.21 -10.88
C ASP A 272 -40.82 11.59 -11.46
N ASP A 273 -41.65 12.62 -11.31
CA ASP A 273 -41.49 13.92 -11.99
C ASP A 273 -40.17 14.67 -11.66
N ASP A 274 -39.50 14.34 -10.56
CA ASP A 274 -38.24 14.95 -10.07
C ASP A 274 -36.99 14.08 -10.31
N GLU A 275 -37.12 12.97 -11.04
CA GLU A 275 -36.05 11.97 -11.25
C GLU A 275 -35.55 11.98 -12.71
N GLU A 276 -34.24 11.82 -12.91
CA GLU A 276 -33.68 11.65 -14.26
C GLU A 276 -33.81 10.19 -14.73
N CYS A 277 -33.78 9.26 -13.79
CA CYS A 277 -34.02 7.84 -13.94
C CYS A 277 -34.31 7.20 -12.57
N ASP A 278 -34.85 5.98 -12.55
CA ASP A 278 -35.14 5.21 -11.33
C ASP A 278 -35.18 3.72 -11.70
N ASP A 279 -34.15 2.99 -11.31
CA ASP A 279 -34.02 1.54 -11.48
C ASP A 279 -34.54 0.77 -10.24
N GLY A 280 -35.20 1.47 -9.32
CA GLY A 280 -35.73 0.92 -8.08
C GLY A 280 -34.65 0.64 -7.07
N ALA A 281 -34.82 -0.46 -6.36
CA ALA A 281 -33.78 -1.06 -5.51
C ALA A 281 -32.45 -1.25 -6.26
N ALA A 282 -32.48 -1.33 -7.59
CA ALA A 282 -31.26 -1.45 -8.38
C ALA A 282 -30.53 -0.11 -8.59
N ASN A 283 -31.01 1.02 -8.06
CA ASN A 283 -30.22 2.25 -7.99
C ASN A 283 -28.91 1.97 -7.25
N SER A 284 -27.79 2.42 -7.80
CA SER A 284 -26.48 2.10 -7.26
C SER A 284 -25.44 3.17 -7.61
N ASP A 285 -24.66 3.54 -6.61
CA ASP A 285 -23.45 4.37 -6.79
C ASP A 285 -22.20 3.53 -7.05
N ILE A 286 -22.36 2.21 -7.22
CA ILE A 286 -21.24 1.28 -7.43
C ILE A 286 -21.47 0.31 -8.60
N LEU A 287 -22.72 0.04 -8.99
CA LEU A 287 -23.05 -0.87 -10.08
C LEU A 287 -23.16 -0.16 -11.44
N PRO A 288 -22.54 -0.72 -12.49
CA PRO A 288 -22.59 -0.19 -13.85
C PRO A 288 -24.00 -0.04 -14.43
N ASP A 289 -24.23 1.06 -15.12
CA ASP A 289 -25.44 1.35 -15.90
C ASP A 289 -26.72 1.46 -15.07
N HIS A 290 -26.57 1.63 -13.76
CA HIS A 290 -27.66 1.91 -12.85
C HIS A 290 -27.76 3.40 -12.56
N CYS A 291 -28.99 3.87 -12.32
CA CYS A 291 -29.23 5.18 -11.71
C CYS A 291 -28.46 5.31 -10.41
N ARG A 292 -27.96 6.51 -10.12
CA ARG A 292 -27.35 6.79 -8.81
C ARG A 292 -28.42 6.77 -7.73
N THR A 293 -28.00 6.58 -6.48
CA THR A 293 -28.94 6.49 -5.33
C THR A 293 -29.70 7.80 -5.08
N ASP A 294 -29.28 8.89 -5.73
CA ASP A 294 -29.97 10.18 -5.76
C ASP A 294 -30.83 10.40 -7.02
N CYS A 295 -31.10 9.35 -7.80
CA CYS A 295 -31.87 9.35 -9.05
C CYS A 295 -31.30 10.29 -10.14
N THR A 296 -30.00 10.58 -10.05
CA THR A 296 -29.26 11.15 -11.17
C THR A 296 -28.81 10.06 -12.12
N ALA A 297 -28.76 10.40 -13.41
CA ALA A 297 -28.24 9.46 -14.41
C ALA A 297 -26.72 9.26 -14.21
N PRO A 298 -26.22 8.03 -14.43
CA PRO A 298 -24.78 7.73 -14.39
C PRO A 298 -23.96 8.68 -15.27
N SER A 299 -22.77 9.09 -14.79
CA SER A 299 -21.95 10.07 -15.48
C SER A 299 -20.44 9.99 -15.18
N CYS A 300 -19.66 10.24 -16.23
CA CYS A 300 -18.20 10.19 -16.19
C CYS A 300 -17.60 11.01 -15.04
N GLY A 301 -16.83 10.34 -14.18
CA GLY A 301 -16.19 10.88 -12.99
C GLY A 301 -16.88 10.57 -11.68
N ASP A 302 -17.94 9.76 -11.69
CA ASP A 302 -18.62 9.30 -10.47
C ASP A 302 -17.99 8.04 -9.85
N GLY A 303 -16.97 7.46 -10.47
CA GLY A 303 -16.23 6.30 -9.95
C GLY A 303 -16.80 4.94 -10.39
N VAL A 304 -17.87 4.90 -11.17
CA VAL A 304 -18.46 3.67 -11.73
C VAL A 304 -18.34 3.68 -13.25
N VAL A 305 -18.01 2.54 -13.85
CA VAL A 305 -17.97 2.45 -15.32
C VAL A 305 -19.36 2.12 -15.82
N ASP A 306 -19.96 2.98 -16.65
CA ASP A 306 -21.30 2.80 -17.24
C ASP A 306 -21.27 2.56 -18.78
N PRO A 307 -21.10 1.29 -19.23
CA PRO A 307 -21.04 0.91 -20.64
C PRO A 307 -22.21 1.35 -21.53
N ALA A 308 -23.44 1.26 -21.03
CA ALA A 308 -24.65 1.69 -21.76
C ALA A 308 -24.67 3.20 -21.97
N HIS A 309 -24.01 3.97 -21.09
CA HIS A 309 -23.85 5.42 -21.18
C HIS A 309 -22.59 5.84 -21.98
N GLY A 310 -21.90 4.86 -22.59
CA GLY A 310 -20.77 5.09 -23.48
C GLY A 310 -19.44 5.23 -22.75
N GLU A 311 -19.41 4.86 -21.48
CA GLU A 311 -18.21 4.81 -20.66
C GLU A 311 -17.55 3.45 -20.77
N THR A 312 -16.25 3.42 -20.53
CA THR A 312 -15.46 2.20 -20.68
C THR A 312 -14.32 2.14 -19.66
N CYS A 313 -14.22 3.13 -18.77
CA CYS A 313 -13.22 3.23 -17.72
C CYS A 313 -13.53 4.38 -16.74
N GLU A 314 -12.99 4.26 -15.53
CA GLU A 314 -12.97 5.27 -14.46
C GLU A 314 -11.62 5.17 -13.70
N PRO A 315 -11.16 6.24 -13.01
CA PRO A 315 -11.66 7.61 -13.08
C PRO A 315 -11.22 8.33 -14.37
N PRO A 316 -11.85 9.47 -14.72
CA PRO A 316 -11.47 10.26 -15.89
C PRO A 316 -10.04 10.77 -15.77
N ALA A 317 -9.43 11.01 -16.94
CA ALA A 317 -8.08 11.55 -17.04
C ALA A 317 -6.99 10.67 -16.38
N THR A 318 -7.07 9.35 -16.58
CA THR A 318 -6.06 8.37 -16.18
C THR A 318 -5.36 7.72 -17.37
N LEU A 319 -4.21 7.06 -17.20
CA LEU A 319 -3.44 6.48 -18.31
C LEU A 319 -4.30 5.63 -19.26
N LEU A 320 -5.27 4.91 -18.69
CA LEU A 320 -6.17 4.02 -19.43
C LEU A 320 -7.48 4.71 -19.84
N CYS A 321 -7.79 5.88 -19.27
CA CYS A 321 -9.07 6.56 -19.44
C CYS A 321 -8.98 8.02 -19.92
N THR A 322 -9.78 8.38 -20.92
CA THR A 322 -9.89 9.79 -21.36
C THR A 322 -10.60 10.65 -20.31
N ALA A 323 -10.67 11.95 -20.54
CA ALA A 323 -11.48 12.85 -19.70
C ALA A 323 -12.99 12.66 -19.92
N ASP A 324 -13.38 11.95 -20.98
CA ASP A 324 -14.78 11.60 -21.30
C ASP A 324 -15.05 10.09 -21.05
N CYS A 325 -14.31 9.48 -20.11
CA CYS A 325 -14.46 8.09 -19.66
C CYS A 325 -14.42 7.01 -20.75
N ARG A 326 -13.63 7.29 -21.81
CA ARG A 326 -13.37 6.34 -22.90
C ARG A 326 -12.02 5.65 -22.74
N SER A 327 -12.00 4.34 -22.93
CA SER A 327 -10.82 3.51 -22.85
C SER A 327 -9.88 3.91 -23.97
N ARG A 328 -8.60 4.11 -23.63
CA ARG A 328 -7.55 4.28 -24.64
C ARG A 328 -7.12 2.96 -25.28
N LEU A 329 -7.74 1.86 -24.86
CA LEU A 329 -7.55 0.50 -25.37
C LEU A 329 -8.71 0.11 -26.31
N PRO A 330 -8.44 -0.67 -27.38
CA PRO A 330 -7.12 -0.98 -27.93
C PRO A 330 -6.59 0.21 -28.73
N PHE A 331 -5.28 0.46 -28.71
CA PHE A 331 -4.68 1.41 -29.64
C PHE A 331 -5.16 1.10 -31.07
N PRO A 332 -5.56 2.10 -31.89
CA PRO A 332 -5.88 1.83 -33.28
C PRO A 332 -4.69 1.08 -33.91
N PRO A 333 -4.92 -0.04 -34.63
CA PRO A 333 -3.85 -0.92 -35.05
C PRO A 333 -2.91 -0.20 -36.00
N GLY A 334 -1.76 0.25 -35.47
CA GLY A 334 -0.57 0.47 -36.27
C GLY A 334 -0.10 -0.87 -36.85
N PRO A 335 0.62 -0.88 -37.98
CA PRO A 335 1.04 -2.12 -38.63
C PRO A 335 1.79 -3.02 -37.65
N LEU A 336 1.17 -4.17 -37.34
CA LEU A 336 1.71 -5.20 -36.46
C LEU A 336 3.04 -5.71 -37.01
N ARG A 337 4.15 -5.17 -36.48
CA ARG A 337 5.46 -5.82 -36.61
C ARG A 337 5.55 -6.96 -35.60
N ALA A 338 6.14 -8.06 -36.05
CA ALA A 338 6.27 -9.35 -35.38
C ALA A 338 6.61 -9.28 -33.88
N ARG A 339 6.13 -10.28 -33.11
CA ARG A 339 6.38 -10.54 -31.67
C ARG A 339 7.81 -10.18 -31.25
N ALA A 340 8.01 -8.96 -30.76
CA ALA A 340 8.97 -8.65 -29.71
C ALA A 340 8.25 -8.88 -28.36
N GLY A 341 8.93 -9.44 -27.36
CA GLY A 341 8.30 -9.72 -26.06
C GLY A 341 7.98 -11.19 -25.83
N GLY A 342 8.95 -12.09 -26.01
CA GLY A 342 8.79 -13.48 -25.60
C GLY A 342 8.68 -13.62 -24.06
N PRO A 343 8.33 -14.81 -23.53
CA PRO A 343 8.30 -15.06 -22.08
C PRO A 343 9.59 -14.64 -21.35
N ASP A 344 10.73 -14.78 -22.03
CA ASP A 344 12.04 -14.39 -21.52
C ASP A 344 12.23 -12.86 -21.45
N ASP A 345 11.65 -12.09 -22.38
CA ASP A 345 11.69 -10.61 -22.34
C ASP A 345 10.84 -10.08 -21.19
N LEU A 346 9.69 -10.72 -20.96
CA LEU A 346 8.80 -10.37 -19.88
C LEU A 346 9.43 -10.63 -18.51
N ALA A 347 9.98 -11.83 -18.31
CA ALA A 347 10.66 -12.19 -17.07
C ALA A 347 11.85 -11.24 -16.79
N ARG A 348 12.62 -10.85 -17.82
CA ARG A 348 13.69 -9.85 -17.69
C ARG A 348 13.16 -8.47 -17.29
N CYS A 349 12.09 -8.01 -17.92
CA CYS A 349 11.47 -6.73 -17.58
C CYS A 349 10.97 -6.73 -16.13
N GLN A 350 10.26 -7.77 -15.70
CA GLN A 350 9.72 -7.90 -14.34
C GLN A 350 10.83 -7.97 -13.28
N GLN A 351 11.88 -8.75 -13.51
CA GLN A 351 13.07 -8.75 -12.63
C GLN A 351 13.73 -7.37 -12.57
N GLY A 352 13.75 -6.65 -13.69
CA GLY A 352 14.21 -5.26 -13.78
C GLY A 352 13.36 -4.33 -12.91
N ILE A 353 12.04 -4.39 -13.04
CA ILE A 353 11.07 -3.59 -12.27
C ILE A 353 11.22 -3.90 -10.78
N ALA A 354 11.12 -5.16 -10.37
CA ALA A 354 11.26 -5.56 -8.97
C ALA A 354 12.60 -5.08 -8.37
N GLY A 355 13.69 -5.24 -9.13
CA GLY A 355 15.03 -4.85 -8.70
C GLY A 355 15.21 -3.34 -8.56
N GLU A 356 14.76 -2.54 -9.53
CA GLU A 356 14.84 -1.08 -9.45
C GLU A 356 13.83 -0.49 -8.46
N ALA A 357 12.61 -1.03 -8.39
CA ALA A 357 11.59 -0.63 -7.42
C ALA A 357 12.08 -0.83 -5.99
N ALA A 358 12.60 -2.01 -5.65
CA ALA A 358 13.17 -2.29 -4.34
C ALA A 358 14.41 -1.44 -4.03
N ARG A 359 15.22 -1.07 -5.04
CA ARG A 359 16.31 -0.11 -4.88
C ARG A 359 15.76 1.30 -4.59
N PHE A 360 14.81 1.76 -5.38
CA PHE A 360 14.21 3.08 -5.28
C PHE A 360 13.47 3.28 -3.95
N PHE A 361 12.62 2.34 -3.54
CA PHE A 361 11.96 2.32 -2.23
C PHE A 361 12.97 2.52 -1.10
N ARG A 362 14.01 1.67 -1.03
CA ARG A 362 15.02 1.72 0.04
C ARG A 362 15.79 3.04 0.04
N ASP A 363 16.19 3.53 -1.11
CA ASP A 363 16.99 4.77 -1.20
C ASP A 363 16.15 6.02 -0.94
N SER A 364 14.93 6.09 -1.49
CA SER A 364 13.95 7.16 -1.25
C SER A 364 13.61 7.27 0.23
N ARG A 365 13.21 6.16 0.84
CA ARG A 365 12.92 6.11 2.27
C ARG A 365 14.09 6.56 3.13
N ARG A 366 15.31 6.06 2.85
CA ARG A 366 16.51 6.45 3.61
C ARG A 366 16.80 7.96 3.51
N LEU A 367 16.45 8.60 2.40
CA LEU A 367 16.60 10.05 2.23
C LEU A 367 15.60 10.80 3.11
N VAL A 368 14.32 10.44 3.03
CA VAL A 368 13.23 11.02 3.83
C VAL A 368 13.50 10.81 5.32
N GLU A 369 13.82 9.58 5.75
CA GLU A 369 14.10 9.23 7.14
C GLU A 369 15.26 10.05 7.73
N ARG A 370 16.35 10.26 6.97
CA ARG A 370 17.47 11.10 7.42
C ARG A 370 17.09 12.57 7.55
N CYS A 371 16.22 13.05 6.67
CA CYS A 371 15.68 14.41 6.74
C CYS A 371 14.84 14.56 8.02
N VAL A 372 13.81 13.74 8.20
CA VAL A 372 12.90 13.80 9.35
C VAL A 372 13.66 13.64 10.66
N MET A 373 14.48 12.61 10.82
CA MET A 373 15.29 12.42 12.04
C MET A 373 16.30 13.54 12.28
N GLY A 374 16.73 14.24 11.22
CA GLY A 374 17.56 15.43 11.32
C GLY A 374 16.77 16.63 11.85
N ALA A 375 15.54 16.82 11.36
CA ALA A 375 14.60 17.85 11.80
C ALA A 375 14.26 17.69 13.28
N THR A 376 13.87 16.47 13.70
CA THR A 376 13.54 16.15 15.10
C THR A 376 14.64 16.55 16.09
N ARG A 377 15.92 16.36 15.72
CA ARG A 377 17.06 16.75 16.58
C ARG A 377 17.22 18.26 16.72
N CYS A 378 16.79 19.03 15.73
CA CYS A 378 16.83 20.49 15.78
C CYS A 378 15.66 21.05 16.57
N VAL A 379 14.45 20.51 16.40
CA VAL A 379 13.25 20.96 17.13
C VAL A 379 13.45 20.90 18.65
N VAL A 380 14.10 19.85 19.16
CA VAL A 380 14.22 19.62 20.62
C VAL A 380 15.51 20.20 21.23
N GLY A 381 16.24 21.08 20.53
CA GLY A 381 17.44 21.68 21.14
C GLY A 381 18.35 22.51 20.25
N GLY A 382 18.00 22.71 18.99
CA GLY A 382 18.73 23.55 18.05
C GLY A 382 17.90 24.77 17.68
N GLY A 383 18.36 25.97 18.04
CA GLY A 383 17.73 27.21 17.58
C GLY A 383 17.75 27.34 16.05
N ASP A 384 17.29 28.47 15.54
CA ASP A 384 16.98 28.72 14.12
C ASP A 384 18.06 28.26 13.13
N ALA A 385 19.35 28.42 13.46
CA ALA A 385 20.46 27.97 12.63
C ALA A 385 20.50 26.43 12.42
N CYS A 386 20.00 25.64 13.38
CA CYS A 386 19.82 24.20 13.24
C CYS A 386 18.69 23.88 12.27
N LEU A 387 17.52 24.51 12.47
CA LEU A 387 16.34 24.32 11.63
C LEU A 387 16.64 24.68 10.16
N ALA A 388 17.33 25.80 9.90
CA ALA A 388 17.76 26.17 8.55
C ALA A 388 18.66 25.10 7.88
N ARG A 389 19.59 24.50 8.64
CA ARG A 389 20.42 23.39 8.13
C ARG A 389 19.62 22.10 7.92
N ALA A 390 18.59 21.85 8.74
CA ALA A 390 17.69 20.72 8.57
C ALA A 390 16.83 20.90 7.31
N SER A 391 16.22 22.08 7.11
CA SER A 391 15.48 22.42 5.89
C SER A 391 16.32 22.21 4.63
N ALA A 392 17.53 22.76 4.58
CA ALA A 392 18.43 22.58 3.42
C ALA A 392 18.77 21.09 3.14
N ARG A 393 18.90 20.27 4.18
CA ARG A 393 19.13 18.82 4.02
C ARG A 393 17.89 18.09 3.52
N CYS A 394 16.71 18.52 3.95
CA CYS A 394 15.43 17.98 3.49
C CYS A 394 15.17 18.32 2.02
N VAL A 395 15.41 19.56 1.59
CA VAL A 395 15.33 19.93 0.17
C VAL A 395 16.30 19.09 -0.66
N ALA A 396 17.56 18.96 -0.23
CA ALA A 396 18.55 18.14 -0.92
C ALA A 396 18.17 16.64 -0.98
N ALA A 397 17.47 16.14 0.04
CA ALA A 397 16.98 14.77 0.08
C ALA A 397 15.87 14.55 -0.96
N ALA A 398 14.90 15.47 -1.06
CA ALA A 398 13.85 15.45 -2.08
C ALA A 398 14.43 15.53 -3.50
N THR A 399 15.31 16.50 -3.77
CA THR A 399 15.99 16.60 -5.08
C THR A 399 16.75 15.33 -5.46
N ARG A 400 17.39 14.68 -4.47
CA ARG A 400 18.11 13.42 -4.70
C ARG A 400 17.16 12.27 -5.03
N ARG A 401 16.01 12.18 -4.35
CA ARG A 401 14.95 11.20 -4.66
C ARG A 401 14.44 11.38 -6.08
N ASP A 402 14.13 12.61 -6.48
CA ASP A 402 13.60 12.91 -7.81
C ASP A 402 14.64 12.58 -8.90
N THR A 403 15.92 12.83 -8.61
CA THR A 403 17.03 12.41 -9.48
C THR A 403 17.14 10.88 -9.59
N LEU A 404 16.90 10.13 -8.51
CA LEU A 404 16.88 8.66 -8.55
C LEU A 404 15.73 8.17 -9.43
N ARG A 405 14.54 8.74 -9.26
CA ARG A 405 13.36 8.42 -10.06
C ARG A 405 13.61 8.69 -11.54
N ALA A 406 14.08 9.89 -11.88
CA ALA A 406 14.39 10.29 -13.26
C ALA A 406 15.44 9.39 -13.94
N ARG A 407 16.31 8.71 -13.16
CA ARG A 407 17.28 7.73 -13.69
C ARG A 407 16.73 6.32 -13.77
N ALA A 408 15.78 5.95 -12.90
CA ALA A 408 15.18 4.63 -12.87
C ALA A 408 14.26 4.40 -14.07
N VAL A 409 13.42 5.40 -14.42
CA VAL A 409 12.50 5.33 -15.57
C VAL A 409 13.19 4.90 -16.89
N PRO A 410 14.27 5.56 -17.37
CA PRO A 410 14.92 5.15 -18.61
C PRO A 410 15.64 3.80 -18.52
N ARG A 411 16.15 3.40 -17.34
CA ARG A 411 16.74 2.07 -17.15
C ARG A 411 15.70 0.98 -17.29
N LEU A 412 14.55 1.17 -16.65
CA LEU A 412 13.42 0.26 -16.77
C LEU A 412 12.86 0.26 -18.20
N GLY A 413 12.75 1.42 -18.83
CA GLY A 413 12.36 1.54 -20.23
C GLY A 413 13.28 0.75 -21.16
N SER A 414 14.60 0.72 -20.89
CA SER A 414 15.53 -0.11 -21.67
C SER A 414 15.36 -1.62 -21.43
N ALA A 415 15.00 -2.03 -20.21
CA ALA A 415 14.76 -3.43 -19.86
C ALA A 415 13.41 -3.96 -20.39
N CYS A 416 12.42 -3.08 -20.50
CA CYS A 416 11.05 -3.39 -20.89
C CYS A 416 10.72 -2.96 -22.33
N GLY A 417 11.67 -2.33 -23.05
CA GLY A 417 11.42 -1.70 -24.35
C GLY A 417 11.03 -2.65 -25.50
N ALA A 418 11.08 -3.96 -25.28
CA ALA A 418 10.57 -4.97 -26.21
C ALA A 418 9.06 -5.27 -26.01
N LEU A 419 8.43 -4.74 -24.96
CA LEU A 419 7.03 -4.98 -24.60
C LEU A 419 6.15 -3.79 -25.00
N SER A 420 4.91 -4.06 -25.45
CA SER A 420 3.89 -3.03 -25.60
C SER A 420 3.31 -2.62 -24.25
N VAL A 421 2.60 -1.48 -24.21
CA VAL A 421 1.87 -1.05 -23.01
C VAL A 421 0.82 -2.10 -22.61
N ASP A 422 0.06 -2.65 -23.58
CA ASP A 422 -0.92 -3.72 -23.31
C ASP A 422 -0.25 -4.94 -22.67
N ARG A 423 0.91 -5.35 -23.19
CA ARG A 423 1.68 -6.46 -22.64
C ARG A 423 2.23 -6.17 -21.24
N LEU A 424 2.52 -4.92 -20.91
CA LEU A 424 2.95 -4.54 -19.55
C LEU A 424 1.78 -4.54 -18.57
N LEU A 425 0.57 -4.18 -19.02
CA LEU A 425 -0.65 -4.23 -18.21
C LEU A 425 -1.07 -5.69 -17.95
N ASP A 426 -1.08 -6.52 -18.98
CA ASP A 426 -1.43 -7.94 -18.90
C ASP A 426 -0.42 -8.76 -18.10
N ALA A 427 0.87 -8.41 -18.22
CA ALA A 427 1.92 -9.20 -17.64
C ALA A 427 2.14 -8.88 -16.17
N LEU A 428 1.31 -9.55 -15.36
CA LEU A 428 1.26 -9.59 -13.90
C LEU A 428 0.35 -8.56 -13.20
N ALA A 429 -0.64 -7.97 -13.87
CA ALA A 429 -1.67 -7.09 -13.27
C ALA A 429 -1.16 -5.74 -12.75
N PHE A 430 -0.55 -4.95 -13.64
CA PHE A 430 -0.38 -3.52 -13.40
C PHE A 430 -1.69 -2.73 -13.52
N ALA A 431 -2.81 -3.36 -13.89
CA ALA A 431 -4.09 -2.70 -14.15
C ALA A 431 -4.54 -1.81 -12.98
N ASP A 432 -4.56 -2.35 -11.75
CA ASP A 432 -5.04 -1.63 -10.56
C ASP A 432 -4.14 -0.45 -10.17
N THR A 433 -2.83 -0.58 -10.44
CA THR A 433 -1.88 0.53 -10.20
C THR A 433 -1.91 1.53 -11.34
N ALA A 434 -2.19 1.08 -12.57
CA ALA A 434 -2.24 1.89 -13.78
C ALA A 434 -3.52 2.71 -13.89
N SER A 435 -4.65 2.21 -13.38
CA SER A 435 -5.92 2.92 -13.31
C SER A 435 -5.81 4.19 -12.47
N ALA A 436 -5.00 4.18 -11.41
CA ALA A 436 -4.74 5.35 -10.57
C ALA A 436 -3.69 6.33 -11.15
N CYS A 437 -3.14 6.07 -12.34
CA CYS A 437 -2.07 6.90 -12.90
C CYS A 437 -2.62 8.07 -13.74
N PRO A 438 -2.17 9.32 -13.53
CA PRO A 438 -2.64 10.47 -14.29
C PRO A 438 -2.16 10.48 -15.74
N LEU A 439 -2.84 11.24 -16.61
CA LEU A 439 -2.48 11.40 -18.03
C LEU A 439 -1.09 11.99 -18.27
N PRO A 440 -0.36 11.54 -19.33
CA PRO A 440 0.65 12.36 -19.96
C PRO A 440 -0.03 13.51 -20.74
N GLY A 441 0.56 14.72 -20.66
CA GLY A 441 -0.03 15.94 -21.22
C GLY A 441 -0.26 15.98 -22.73
N SER A 442 0.16 14.98 -23.51
CA SER A 442 -0.22 14.78 -24.92
C SER A 442 0.25 13.42 -25.45
N GLY A 443 -0.55 12.76 -26.29
CA GLY A 443 -0.18 11.52 -27.00
C GLY A 443 -0.57 10.21 -26.30
N PRO A 444 -0.39 9.05 -26.97
CA PRO A 444 -0.63 7.74 -26.37
C PRO A 444 0.37 7.48 -25.24
N PRO A 445 -0.03 6.82 -24.14
CA PRO A 445 0.87 6.52 -23.04
C PRO A 445 2.01 5.62 -23.53
N THR A 446 3.21 5.90 -23.03
CA THR A 446 4.41 5.13 -23.31
C THR A 446 4.71 4.19 -22.15
N PRO A 447 5.51 3.12 -22.35
CA PRO A 447 6.04 2.32 -21.24
C PRO A 447 6.74 3.17 -20.16
N ALA A 448 7.34 4.30 -20.55
CA ALA A 448 8.00 5.20 -19.61
C ALA A 448 6.99 5.94 -18.69
N ASP A 449 5.80 6.28 -19.18
CA ASP A 449 4.76 6.93 -18.39
C ASP A 449 4.22 5.97 -17.31
N LEU A 450 3.94 4.72 -17.71
CA LEU A 450 3.51 3.67 -16.79
C LEU A 450 4.58 3.39 -15.72
N LEU A 451 5.82 3.16 -16.13
CA LEU A 451 6.94 2.93 -15.20
C LEU A 451 7.21 4.16 -14.31
N GLY A 452 6.98 5.36 -14.83
CA GLY A 452 7.06 6.61 -14.09
C GLY A 452 6.03 6.66 -12.95
N CYS A 453 4.78 6.31 -13.24
CA CYS A 453 3.72 6.26 -12.24
C CYS A 453 3.93 5.16 -11.18
N VAL A 454 4.39 3.96 -11.57
CA VAL A 454 4.74 2.90 -10.62
C VAL A 454 5.79 3.39 -9.60
N LEU A 455 6.78 4.14 -10.08
CA LEU A 455 7.78 4.75 -9.19
C LEU A 455 7.18 5.85 -8.28
N ASP A 456 6.10 6.53 -8.68
CA ASP A 456 5.38 7.45 -7.78
C ASP A 456 4.66 6.71 -6.66
N GLN A 457 3.97 5.62 -6.99
CA GLN A 457 3.31 4.80 -5.98
C GLN A 457 4.32 4.24 -4.97
N ILE A 458 5.46 3.73 -5.45
CA ILE A 458 6.55 3.27 -4.59
C ILE A 458 7.13 4.42 -3.75
N GLN A 459 7.22 5.63 -4.31
CA GLN A 459 7.63 6.81 -3.54
C GLN A 459 6.65 7.09 -2.41
N CYS A 460 5.34 6.99 -2.65
CA CYS A 460 4.34 7.20 -1.61
C CYS A 460 4.42 6.15 -0.51
N VAL A 461 4.57 4.87 -0.86
CA VAL A 461 4.78 3.82 0.15
C VAL A 461 6.07 4.06 0.95
N ALA A 462 7.15 4.51 0.30
CA ALA A 462 8.39 4.87 0.98
C ALA A 462 8.18 6.00 2.01
N GLN A 463 7.42 7.03 1.66
CA GLN A 463 7.11 8.16 2.53
C GLN A 463 6.20 7.76 3.71
N LYS A 464 5.10 7.03 3.44
CA LYS A 464 4.22 6.47 4.48
C LYS A 464 4.99 5.58 5.46
N SER A 465 5.93 4.77 4.97
CA SER A 465 6.77 3.94 5.85
C SER A 465 7.67 4.75 6.79
N VAL A 466 8.06 5.98 6.41
CA VAL A 466 8.81 6.86 7.32
C VAL A 466 7.91 7.34 8.44
N ALA A 467 6.68 7.73 8.14
CA ALA A 467 5.71 8.15 9.15
C ALA A 467 5.45 7.07 10.22
N LEU A 468 5.41 5.79 9.84
CA LEU A 468 5.27 4.69 10.80
C LEU A 468 6.54 4.46 11.66
N THR A 469 7.72 4.76 11.11
CA THR A 469 8.99 4.61 11.87
C THR A 469 9.36 5.80 12.72
N VAL A 470 8.91 6.99 12.31
CA VAL A 470 9.14 8.25 12.98
C VAL A 470 7.77 8.89 13.15
N PRO A 471 7.05 8.52 14.22
CA PRO A 471 5.77 9.15 14.48
C PRO A 471 5.95 10.66 14.61
N ARG A 472 4.96 11.44 14.15
CA ARG A 472 5.04 12.90 13.98
C ARG A 472 6.02 13.38 12.89
N ALA A 473 6.36 12.51 11.93
CA ALA A 473 7.23 12.88 10.82
C ALA A 473 6.78 14.16 10.10
N TYR A 474 5.48 14.30 9.87
CA TYR A 474 4.90 15.46 9.19
C TYR A 474 5.08 16.73 9.99
N GLU A 475 4.76 16.72 11.28
CA GLU A 475 4.92 17.88 12.13
C GLU A 475 6.38 18.36 12.20
N PHE A 476 7.34 17.43 12.27
CA PHE A 476 8.75 17.84 12.20
C PHE A 476 9.11 18.49 10.86
N LEU A 477 8.47 18.07 9.76
CA LEU A 477 8.65 18.73 8.47
C LEU A 477 7.97 20.10 8.44
N SER A 478 6.77 20.24 9.00
CA SER A 478 6.04 21.52 9.04
C SER A 478 6.70 22.55 9.97
N THR A 479 7.49 22.12 10.97
CA THR A 479 8.33 23.04 11.76
C THR A 479 9.53 23.60 11.01
N LEU A 480 9.88 23.05 9.84
CA LEU A 480 10.96 23.56 9.01
C LEU A 480 10.45 24.66 8.07
N ASP A 481 11.36 25.53 7.63
CA ASP A 481 11.11 26.49 6.56
C ASP A 481 11.10 25.77 5.19
N LEU A 482 10.06 24.97 4.96
CA LEU A 482 9.75 24.26 3.72
C LEU A 482 8.25 23.96 3.63
N ASP A 483 7.80 23.58 2.44
CA ASP A 483 6.45 23.08 2.18
C ASP A 483 6.47 21.54 2.17
N PRO A 484 5.93 20.87 3.21
CA PRO A 484 5.93 19.41 3.30
C PRO A 484 5.11 18.75 2.21
N ASP A 485 3.97 19.33 1.80
CA ASP A 485 3.07 18.75 0.81
C ASP A 485 3.70 18.80 -0.59
N ALA A 486 4.40 19.88 -0.91
CA ALA A 486 5.12 19.97 -2.17
C ALA A 486 6.31 19.00 -2.25
N LEU A 487 7.07 18.82 -1.16
CA LEU A 487 8.31 18.04 -1.18
C LEU A 487 8.10 16.57 -0.81
N TYR A 488 7.11 16.27 0.02
CA TYR A 488 6.83 14.96 0.61
C TYR A 488 5.30 14.70 0.64
N PRO A 489 4.62 14.73 -0.52
CA PRO A 489 3.16 14.72 -0.65
C PRO A 489 2.45 13.48 -0.07
N CYS A 490 3.19 12.41 0.21
CA CYS A 490 2.63 11.18 0.76
C CYS A 490 3.13 10.89 2.18
N VAL A 491 3.79 11.86 2.83
CA VAL A 491 3.84 11.91 4.28
C VAL A 491 2.54 12.56 4.72
N PRO A 492 1.61 11.83 5.36
CA PRO A 492 0.29 12.39 5.63
C PRO A 492 0.40 13.57 6.62
N ASP A 493 -0.50 14.54 6.53
CA ASP A 493 -0.76 15.53 7.59
C ASP A 493 -1.56 14.88 8.73
N LEU A 494 -1.47 15.42 9.94
CA LEU A 494 -2.32 15.06 11.09
C LEU A 494 -3.27 16.20 11.48
N GLY A 495 -3.26 17.32 10.75
CA GLY A 495 -4.11 18.48 11.01
C GLY A 495 -5.58 18.25 10.61
N ASP A 496 -6.44 18.29 11.62
CA ASP A 496 -7.91 18.40 11.59
C ASP A 496 -8.70 17.28 10.87
N GLU A 497 -8.60 16.03 11.36
CA GLU A 497 -9.71 15.06 11.31
C GLU A 497 -10.12 14.60 12.72
#